data_AF-X8JET0-F1
#
_entry.id   AF-X8JET0-F1
#
_cell.length_a   1.000
_cell.length_b   1.000
_cell.length_c   1.000
_cell.angle_alpha   90.00
_cell.angle_beta   90.00
_cell.angle_gamma   90.00
#
_symmetry.space_group_name_H-M   'P 1'
#
loop_
_entity.id
_entity.type
_entity.pdbx_description
1 polymer ?
#
loop_
_entity_poly.entity_id
_entity_poly.type
_entity_poly.pdbx_seq_one_letter_code
_entity_poly.pdbx_strand_id
1 'polypeptide(L)'
;MRLSALLFGLAAAASVRAHSTVWGVWINGIDQGNGQNQYIRSPPSNYPVKDLNSNAVACNVNNRAVPKTLKVKAGDTVTFEWFHDLRDDEIIAASHKGPIVVYIAPTSSNGAGNVWVKLYQEGYNGNWAVDKLIATHGQHSIKIPNIAAGQYLLRPELITLHEADTAYSSNLFVVCIQIQVETSGSALPSGVAFPGTYKYSDPGLVFNLYESSPSSYVIPGPAVWSGSAGGSISQVGTAGQSPPSGGSGTVPQYQQCGGSGWSGATACVSGSNCVKITITSVNDVLAPMNSINLQTPENKVFATYRDASKLDELNQLASERSNAGRLELVQLDMNDDGSCKAAANEIQSKAGSIDVLIINAGINNHINSLLNQSIDNVSKLFSNNVLGPLRITQHFAPLLNTRRLSKVVFLTSYLGSISHGKNGITPAYGISKAALNMMGRKLAHELEPSNTAVVLIHPGWVQTDMGGPKAPITPVQSIGGMLKVIDKVDLKNSGEYWQWDGQKLPW
;
A
#
# COMPACT_ATOMS: atom_id res chain seq x y z
N MET A 1 39.36 -40.73 14.31
CA MET A 1 38.09 -40.17 14.83
C MET A 1 37.48 -39.29 13.75
N ARG A 2 36.42 -39.78 13.07
CA ARG A 2 35.61 -38.99 12.13
C ARG A 2 34.29 -38.69 12.83
N LEU A 3 34.08 -37.45 13.24
CA LEU A 3 32.81 -36.99 13.80
C LEU A 3 31.87 -36.65 12.65
N SER A 4 30.87 -37.51 12.45
CA SER A 4 29.70 -37.20 11.62
C SER A 4 28.73 -36.39 12.48
N ALA A 5 28.51 -35.12 12.15
CA ALA A 5 27.49 -34.30 12.78
C ALA A 5 26.18 -34.43 11.97
N LEU A 6 25.18 -35.07 12.57
CA LEU A 6 23.80 -35.04 12.09
C LEU A 6 23.28 -33.59 12.11
N LEU A 7 22.89 -33.06 10.95
CA LEU A 7 22.03 -31.89 10.87
C LEU A 7 20.59 -32.30 11.18
N PHE A 8 20.06 -31.83 12.30
CA PHE A 8 18.62 -31.73 12.52
C PHE A 8 18.08 -30.60 11.64
N GLY A 9 17.28 -30.94 10.62
CA GLY A 9 16.51 -29.96 9.86
C GLY A 9 15.37 -29.42 10.72
N LEU A 10 15.51 -28.18 11.20
CA LEU A 10 14.34 -27.39 11.60
C LEU A 10 13.62 -26.98 10.32
N ALA A 11 12.45 -27.59 10.08
CA ALA A 11 11.49 -27.09 9.11
C ALA A 11 11.01 -25.71 9.59
N ALA A 12 11.56 -24.64 9.01
CA ALA A 12 10.96 -23.31 9.13
C ALA A 12 9.59 -23.38 8.46
N ALA A 13 8.52 -23.26 9.24
CA ALA A 13 7.17 -23.12 8.74
C ALA A 13 7.15 -21.91 7.79
N ALA A 14 6.94 -22.16 6.50
CA ALA A 14 6.64 -21.12 5.54
C ALA A 14 5.39 -20.39 6.04
N SER A 15 5.47 -19.08 6.23
CA SER A 15 4.26 -18.27 6.38
C SER A 15 3.43 -18.43 5.11
N VAL A 16 2.30 -19.11 5.23
CA VAL A 16 1.38 -19.39 4.12
C VAL A 16 0.68 -18.07 3.77
N ARG A 17 1.21 -17.36 2.78
CA ARG A 17 0.65 -16.12 2.22
C ARG A 17 -0.49 -16.43 1.25
N ALA A 18 -1.67 -16.75 1.77
CA ALA A 18 -2.73 -17.33 0.96
C ALA A 18 -4.14 -16.77 1.20
N HIS A 19 -4.37 -16.10 2.31
CA HIS A 19 -5.70 -15.98 2.90
C HIS A 19 -6.31 -14.58 2.70
N SER A 20 -7.55 -14.32 3.12
CA SER A 20 -8.16 -12.99 2.95
C SER A 20 -9.26 -12.70 3.97
N THR A 21 -9.49 -11.43 4.27
CA THR A 21 -10.63 -10.95 5.07
C THR A 21 -11.02 -9.54 4.63
N VAL A 22 -12.09 -8.97 5.19
CA VAL A 22 -12.59 -7.64 4.81
C VAL A 22 -12.03 -6.56 5.72
N TRP A 23 -11.43 -5.53 5.12
CA TRP A 23 -10.90 -4.36 5.83
C TRP A 23 -12.03 -3.40 6.22
N GLY A 24 -12.89 -3.10 5.25
CA GLY A 24 -13.92 -2.08 5.37
C GLY A 24 -14.91 -2.11 4.21
N VAL A 25 -15.77 -1.10 4.18
CA VAL A 25 -16.83 -0.95 3.20
C VAL A 25 -16.85 0.46 2.63
N TRP A 26 -17.22 0.58 1.37
CA TRP A 26 -17.55 1.86 0.73
C TRP A 26 -19.06 1.94 0.49
N ILE A 27 -19.64 3.12 0.69
CA ILE A 27 -21.06 3.39 0.39
C ILE A 27 -21.09 4.49 -0.67
N ASN A 28 -21.65 4.19 -1.85
CA ASN A 28 -21.71 5.11 -2.99
C ASN A 28 -20.32 5.69 -3.35
N GLY A 29 -19.27 4.86 -3.31
CA GLY A 29 -17.89 5.27 -3.58
C GLY A 29 -17.23 6.06 -2.44
N ILE A 30 -17.84 6.12 -1.25
CA ILE A 30 -17.27 6.78 -0.07
C ILE A 30 -16.79 5.74 0.94
N ASP A 31 -15.50 5.76 1.26
CA ASP A 31 -14.87 4.90 2.28
C ASP A 31 -15.50 5.13 3.66
N GLN A 32 -15.98 4.07 4.32
CA GLN A 32 -16.55 4.13 5.67
C GLN A 32 -15.51 3.94 6.78
N GLY A 33 -14.22 3.87 6.42
CA GLY A 33 -13.09 3.68 7.32
C GLY A 33 -12.93 2.23 7.77
N ASN A 34 -11.93 1.97 8.63
CA ASN A 34 -11.63 0.60 9.08
C ASN A 34 -12.84 -0.01 9.80
N GLY A 35 -13.35 -1.11 9.25
CA GLY A 35 -14.52 -1.80 9.78
C GLY A 35 -14.22 -2.91 10.77
N GLN A 36 -12.95 -3.32 10.89
CA GLN A 36 -12.56 -4.48 11.67
C GLN A 36 -12.94 -4.33 13.14
N ASN A 37 -13.73 -5.27 13.67
CA ASN A 37 -14.31 -5.23 15.01
C ASN A 37 -15.16 -3.97 15.33
N GLN A 38 -15.49 -3.14 14.33
CA GLN A 38 -16.30 -1.93 14.48
C GLN A 38 -17.71 -2.14 13.93
N TYR A 39 -17.83 -2.34 12.62
CA TYR A 39 -19.07 -2.70 11.94
C TYR A 39 -18.98 -4.03 11.18
N ILE A 40 -17.78 -4.62 11.16
CA ILE A 40 -17.49 -5.97 10.65
C ILE A 40 -17.30 -6.90 11.84
N ARG A 41 -17.98 -8.05 11.81
CA ARG A 41 -17.81 -9.16 12.77
C ARG A 41 -16.54 -9.95 12.43
N SER A 42 -15.39 -9.32 12.67
CA SER A 42 -14.10 -9.82 12.19
C SER A 42 -13.67 -11.12 12.90
N PRO A 43 -13.24 -12.15 12.15
CA PRO A 43 -12.49 -13.25 12.73
C PRO A 43 -11.13 -12.78 13.28
N PRO A 44 -10.50 -13.55 14.18
CA PRO A 44 -9.18 -13.22 14.73
C PRO A 44 -8.04 -13.44 13.73
N SER A 45 -8.31 -14.12 12.62
CA SER A 45 -7.35 -14.43 11.55
C SER A 45 -8.06 -14.44 10.20
N ASN A 46 -7.29 -14.48 9.12
CA ASN A 46 -7.79 -14.58 7.75
C ASN A 46 -7.99 -16.05 7.31
N TYR A 47 -7.83 -17.04 8.19
CA TYR A 47 -8.01 -18.46 7.85
C TYR A 47 -9.43 -18.79 7.37
N PRO A 48 -9.58 -19.77 6.47
CA PRO A 48 -10.86 -20.13 5.90
C PRO A 48 -11.65 -21.04 6.82
N VAL A 49 -12.98 -20.99 6.71
CA VAL A 49 -13.88 -21.98 7.30
C VAL A 49 -13.99 -23.16 6.33
N LYS A 50 -13.71 -24.37 6.80
CA LYS A 50 -13.76 -25.61 5.99
C LYS A 50 -14.86 -26.60 6.41
N ASP A 51 -15.23 -26.58 7.69
CA ASP A 51 -16.29 -27.45 8.21
C ASP A 51 -17.67 -26.88 7.87
N LEU A 52 -18.37 -27.50 6.92
CA LEU A 52 -19.69 -27.07 6.44
C LEU A 52 -20.80 -27.23 7.48
N ASN A 53 -20.57 -28.04 8.52
CA ASN A 53 -21.51 -28.23 9.63
C ASN A 53 -21.28 -27.25 10.78
N SER A 54 -20.19 -26.48 10.74
CA SER A 54 -19.86 -25.51 11.79
C SER A 54 -20.76 -24.28 11.73
N ASN A 55 -21.11 -23.75 12.91
CA ASN A 55 -21.75 -22.44 13.03
C ASN A 55 -20.91 -21.30 12.44
N ALA A 56 -19.60 -21.50 12.29
CA ALA A 56 -18.69 -20.55 11.64
C ALA A 56 -19.04 -20.29 10.17
N VAL A 57 -19.80 -21.18 9.50
CA VAL A 57 -20.24 -20.92 8.12
C VAL A 57 -21.14 -19.69 8.05
N ALA A 58 -21.90 -19.35 9.11
CA ALA A 58 -22.78 -18.18 9.09
C ALA A 58 -22.00 -16.84 8.96
N CYS A 59 -21.08 -16.59 9.88
CA CYS A 59 -20.39 -15.29 10.04
C CYS A 59 -18.95 -15.43 10.55
N ASN A 60 -18.27 -16.54 10.23
CA ASN A 60 -16.96 -16.93 10.74
C ASN A 60 -16.94 -17.25 12.26
N VAL A 61 -15.76 -17.61 12.78
CA VAL A 61 -15.53 -18.13 14.14
C VAL A 61 -15.80 -17.13 15.27
N ASN A 62 -16.08 -15.87 14.96
CA ASN A 62 -16.20 -14.79 15.93
C ASN A 62 -17.51 -13.99 15.77
N ASN A 63 -18.61 -14.72 15.56
CA ASN A 63 -19.93 -14.13 15.32
C ASN A 63 -20.51 -13.48 16.58
N ARG A 64 -20.18 -12.21 16.82
CA ARG A 64 -20.75 -11.37 17.87
C ARG A 64 -21.15 -10.00 17.32
N ALA A 65 -22.08 -9.32 17.99
CA ALA A 65 -22.40 -7.94 17.67
C ALA A 65 -21.18 -7.02 17.88
N VAL A 66 -21.03 -6.03 17.01
CA VAL A 66 -19.95 -5.02 17.03
C VAL A 66 -20.56 -3.61 17.16
N PRO A 67 -19.81 -2.59 17.65
CA PRO A 67 -20.42 -1.37 18.17
C PRO A 67 -21.04 -0.42 17.13
N LYS A 68 -20.70 -0.55 15.84
CA LYS A 68 -21.16 0.34 14.77
C LYS A 68 -22.07 -0.41 13.79
N THR A 69 -23.09 0.29 13.30
CA THR A 69 -23.98 -0.17 12.21
C THR A 69 -23.97 0.90 11.12
N LEU A 70 -23.66 0.52 9.88
CA LEU A 70 -23.59 1.45 8.76
C LEU A 70 -25.00 1.76 8.22
N LYS A 71 -25.32 3.05 8.06
CA LYS A 71 -26.61 3.48 7.52
C LYS A 71 -26.59 3.45 6.00
N VAL A 72 -27.59 2.82 5.40
CA VAL A 72 -27.77 2.71 3.95
C VAL A 72 -29.24 2.87 3.58
N LYS A 73 -29.49 3.19 2.31
CA LYS A 73 -30.83 3.30 1.71
C LYS A 73 -30.94 2.32 0.55
N ALA A 74 -32.17 1.94 0.21
CA ALA A 74 -32.42 1.21 -1.03
C ALA A 74 -31.81 1.95 -2.22
N GLY A 75 -31.11 1.21 -3.09
CA GLY A 75 -30.38 1.75 -4.24
C GLY A 75 -28.93 2.16 -3.96
N ASP A 76 -28.52 2.34 -2.69
CA ASP A 76 -27.12 2.60 -2.35
C ASP A 76 -26.24 1.43 -2.82
N THR A 77 -25.04 1.76 -3.29
CA THR A 77 -24.02 0.77 -3.66
C THR A 77 -23.11 0.56 -2.46
N VAL A 78 -23.07 -0.68 -1.96
CA VAL A 78 -22.19 -1.11 -0.88
C VAL A 78 -21.08 -1.95 -1.47
N THR A 79 -19.84 -1.50 -1.32
CA THR A 79 -18.62 -2.17 -1.80
C THR A 79 -17.87 -2.75 -0.63
N PHE A 80 -17.58 -4.05 -0.66
CA PHE A 80 -16.72 -4.74 0.29
C PHE A 80 -15.27 -4.65 -0.19
N GLU A 81 -14.35 -4.32 0.71
CA GLU A 81 -12.92 -4.24 0.40
C GLU A 81 -12.15 -5.33 1.17
N TRP A 82 -11.70 -6.33 0.43
CA TRP A 82 -10.90 -7.45 0.93
C TRP A 82 -9.41 -7.08 1.00
N PHE A 83 -8.68 -7.75 1.88
CA PHE A 83 -7.23 -7.64 2.04
C PHE A 83 -6.65 -8.94 2.61
N HIS A 84 -5.34 -9.16 2.49
CA HIS A 84 -4.68 -10.33 3.04
C HIS A 84 -4.04 -10.04 4.41
N ASP A 85 -2.98 -9.24 4.44
CA ASP A 85 -2.18 -8.84 5.60
C ASP A 85 -2.27 -7.33 5.86
N LEU A 86 -2.21 -6.51 4.80
CA LEU A 86 -2.31 -5.05 4.85
C LEU A 86 -3.41 -4.57 3.89
N ARG A 87 -4.06 -3.45 4.21
CA ARG A 87 -5.08 -2.88 3.30
C ARG A 87 -4.45 -2.60 1.92
N ASP A 88 -5.15 -2.97 0.86
CA ASP A 88 -4.72 -2.76 -0.54
C ASP A 88 -3.39 -3.45 -0.90
N ASP A 89 -3.21 -4.65 -0.36
CA ASP A 89 -2.11 -5.56 -0.70
C ASP A 89 -2.47 -6.50 -1.87
N GLU A 90 -1.91 -7.71 -1.91
CA GLU A 90 -2.27 -8.72 -2.91
C GLU A 90 -3.71 -9.24 -2.80
N ILE A 91 -4.45 -8.86 -1.76
CA ILE A 91 -5.85 -9.19 -1.47
C ILE A 91 -6.05 -10.63 -1.04
N ILE A 92 -5.63 -11.56 -1.89
CA ILE A 92 -5.67 -13.01 -1.71
C ILE A 92 -4.70 -13.63 -2.72
N ALA A 93 -4.09 -14.77 -2.40
CA ALA A 93 -3.17 -15.40 -3.33
C ALA A 93 -3.84 -15.75 -4.67
N ALA A 94 -3.15 -15.49 -5.78
CA ALA A 94 -3.68 -15.75 -7.12
C ALA A 94 -4.05 -17.24 -7.39
N SER A 95 -3.58 -18.18 -6.56
CA SER A 95 -3.99 -19.59 -6.60
C SER A 95 -5.43 -19.79 -6.16
N HIS A 96 -6.01 -18.89 -5.37
CA HIS A 96 -7.32 -19.01 -4.72
C HIS A 96 -8.50 -18.74 -5.67
N LYS A 97 -8.45 -19.29 -6.88
CA LYS A 97 -9.53 -19.15 -7.87
C LYS A 97 -10.86 -19.63 -7.30
N GLY A 98 -11.93 -18.94 -7.67
CA GLY A 98 -13.29 -19.34 -7.33
C GLY A 98 -14.30 -18.19 -7.41
N PRO A 99 -15.56 -18.44 -7.01
CA PRO A 99 -16.63 -17.46 -7.07
C PRO A 99 -16.64 -16.50 -5.89
N ILE A 100 -17.42 -15.43 -6.05
CA ILE A 100 -17.81 -14.50 -5.00
C ILE A 100 -19.33 -14.51 -4.86
N VAL A 101 -19.83 -14.58 -3.64
CA VAL A 101 -21.27 -14.62 -3.34
C VAL A 101 -21.58 -13.64 -2.21
N VAL A 102 -22.74 -13.00 -2.24
CA VAL A 102 -23.20 -12.11 -1.15
C VAL A 102 -24.61 -12.49 -0.73
N TYR A 103 -24.81 -12.66 0.57
CA TYR A 103 -26.11 -12.89 1.19
C TYR A 103 -26.50 -11.75 2.14
N ILE A 104 -27.79 -11.67 2.46
CA ILE A 104 -28.34 -10.78 3.49
C ILE A 104 -29.27 -11.54 4.43
N ALA A 105 -29.28 -11.17 5.71
CA ALA A 105 -30.23 -11.67 6.70
C ALA A 105 -30.57 -10.58 7.74
N PRO A 106 -31.75 -10.61 8.39
CA PRO A 106 -32.05 -9.71 9.51
C PRO A 106 -31.07 -9.92 10.68
N THR A 107 -30.56 -8.85 11.29
CA THR A 107 -29.62 -8.93 12.42
C THR A 107 -30.22 -9.67 13.62
N SER A 108 -31.54 -9.60 13.81
CA SER A 108 -32.27 -10.31 14.87
C SER A 108 -32.17 -11.83 14.79
N SER A 109 -31.89 -12.39 13.61
CA SER A 109 -31.65 -13.83 13.45
C SER A 109 -30.27 -14.26 13.94
N ASN A 110 -29.34 -13.31 14.09
CA ASN A 110 -27.92 -13.55 14.31
C ASN A 110 -27.28 -14.51 13.27
N GLY A 111 -27.90 -14.64 12.09
CA GLY A 111 -27.49 -15.57 11.04
C GLY A 111 -28.01 -17.01 11.20
N ALA A 112 -28.89 -17.29 12.17
CA ALA A 112 -29.43 -18.61 12.44
C ALA A 112 -30.75 -18.88 11.69
N GLY A 113 -30.94 -20.12 11.26
CA GLY A 113 -32.15 -20.58 10.56
C GLY A 113 -32.18 -20.20 9.08
N ASN A 114 -33.36 -20.33 8.46
CA ASN A 114 -33.59 -20.13 7.03
C ASN A 114 -33.76 -18.64 6.68
N VAL A 115 -32.68 -17.87 6.85
CA VAL A 115 -32.71 -16.40 6.85
C VAL A 115 -31.83 -15.75 5.80
N TRP A 116 -30.89 -16.49 5.20
CA TRP A 116 -29.93 -15.94 4.25
C TRP A 116 -30.51 -15.88 2.84
N VAL A 117 -30.67 -14.68 2.30
CA VAL A 117 -31.14 -14.44 0.93
C VAL A 117 -29.96 -14.05 0.06
N LYS A 118 -29.74 -14.75 -1.06
CA LYS A 118 -28.62 -14.47 -1.98
C LYS A 118 -28.92 -13.21 -2.79
N LEU A 119 -28.06 -12.20 -2.66
CA LEU A 119 -28.15 -10.93 -3.40
C LEU A 119 -27.26 -10.92 -4.64
N TYR A 120 -26.10 -11.56 -4.59
CA TYR A 120 -25.13 -11.51 -5.66
C TYR A 120 -24.37 -12.82 -5.79
N GLN A 121 -24.01 -13.15 -7.02
CA GLN A 121 -22.99 -14.16 -7.29
C GLN A 121 -22.24 -13.83 -8.58
N GLU A 122 -20.96 -14.15 -8.61
CA GLU A 122 -20.17 -14.19 -9.82
C GLU A 122 -19.18 -15.36 -9.75
N GLY A 123 -19.10 -16.14 -10.83
CA GLY A 123 -18.25 -17.32 -10.95
C GLY A 123 -17.19 -17.12 -12.03
N TYR A 124 -17.04 -18.08 -12.92
CA TYR A 124 -16.16 -17.96 -14.07
C TYR A 124 -16.87 -17.32 -15.27
N ASN A 125 -16.30 -16.23 -15.80
CA ASN A 125 -16.72 -15.60 -17.05
C ASN A 125 -15.48 -15.00 -17.75
N GLY A 126 -14.73 -15.86 -18.43
CA GLY A 126 -13.41 -15.57 -19.00
C GLY A 126 -12.29 -15.54 -17.94
N ASN A 127 -12.55 -14.94 -16.79
CA ASN A 127 -11.72 -14.95 -15.59
C ASN A 127 -12.56 -15.39 -14.37
N TRP A 128 -11.92 -15.94 -13.33
CA TRP A 128 -12.61 -16.20 -12.07
C TRP A 128 -12.95 -14.90 -11.36
N ALA A 129 -14.01 -14.90 -10.55
CA ALA A 129 -14.40 -13.75 -9.75
C ALA A 129 -13.25 -13.29 -8.82
N VAL A 130 -12.50 -14.22 -8.23
CA VAL A 130 -11.31 -13.87 -7.43
C VAL A 130 -10.21 -13.19 -8.25
N ASP A 131 -10.03 -13.53 -9.53
CA ASP A 131 -9.05 -12.84 -10.39
C ASP A 131 -9.43 -11.38 -10.59
N LYS A 132 -10.73 -11.13 -10.80
CA LYS A 132 -11.27 -9.78 -10.90
C LYS A 132 -11.16 -9.04 -9.57
N LEU A 133 -11.36 -9.72 -8.45
CA LEU A 133 -11.24 -9.14 -7.11
C LEU A 133 -9.81 -8.64 -6.84
N ILE A 134 -8.80 -9.44 -7.17
CA ILE A 134 -7.40 -9.04 -7.08
C ILE A 134 -7.15 -7.82 -7.99
N ALA A 135 -7.60 -7.87 -9.25
CA ALA A 135 -7.44 -6.78 -10.21
C ALA A 135 -8.20 -5.49 -9.82
N THR A 136 -9.16 -5.57 -8.90
CA THR A 136 -9.98 -4.45 -8.43
C THR A 136 -9.64 -4.05 -7.01
N HIS A 137 -8.44 -4.38 -6.54
CA HIS A 137 -7.95 -3.95 -5.22
C HIS A 137 -8.86 -4.43 -4.08
N GLY A 138 -9.35 -5.66 -4.19
CA GLY A 138 -10.22 -6.28 -3.20
C GLY A 138 -11.66 -5.81 -3.23
N GLN A 139 -12.09 -5.07 -4.25
CA GLN A 139 -13.39 -4.41 -4.24
C GLN A 139 -14.44 -5.12 -5.09
N HIS A 140 -15.54 -5.49 -4.44
CA HIS A 140 -16.76 -5.90 -5.12
C HIS A 140 -17.99 -5.33 -4.43
N SER A 141 -19.05 -5.10 -5.20
CA SER A 141 -20.19 -4.29 -4.80
C SER A 141 -21.51 -5.01 -4.97
N ILE A 142 -22.49 -4.62 -4.16
CA ILE A 142 -23.90 -4.91 -4.34
C ILE A 142 -24.71 -3.61 -4.23
N LYS A 143 -25.87 -3.55 -4.88
CA LYS A 143 -26.86 -2.51 -4.60
C LYS A 143 -27.83 -2.99 -3.53
N ILE A 144 -28.13 -2.13 -2.55
CA ILE A 144 -29.11 -2.43 -1.52
C ILE A 144 -30.50 -2.58 -2.18
N PRO A 145 -31.17 -3.74 -2.07
CA PRO A 145 -32.49 -3.94 -2.65
C PRO A 145 -33.54 -3.11 -1.92
N ASN A 146 -34.72 -2.95 -2.54
CA ASN A 146 -35.84 -2.23 -1.95
C ASN A 146 -36.55 -3.06 -0.86
N ILE A 147 -35.90 -3.16 0.31
CA ILE A 147 -36.35 -3.98 1.45
C ILE A 147 -36.82 -3.13 2.63
N ALA A 148 -37.56 -3.75 3.54
CA ALA A 148 -38.08 -3.11 4.75
C ALA A 148 -36.96 -2.46 5.59
N ALA A 149 -37.26 -1.30 6.18
CA ALA A 149 -36.33 -0.64 7.08
C ALA A 149 -36.00 -1.54 8.27
N GLY A 150 -34.73 -1.58 8.68
CA GLY A 150 -34.29 -2.49 9.73
C GLY A 150 -32.78 -2.71 9.74
N GLN A 151 -32.32 -3.49 10.72
CA GLN A 151 -30.91 -3.89 10.82
C GLN A 151 -30.69 -5.25 10.15
N TYR A 152 -29.66 -5.32 9.32
CA TYR A 152 -29.30 -6.52 8.56
C TYR A 152 -27.81 -6.84 8.67
N LEU A 153 -27.48 -8.10 8.39
CA LEU A 153 -26.14 -8.60 8.17
C LEU A 153 -25.93 -8.82 6.68
N LEU A 154 -24.94 -8.17 6.09
CA LEU A 154 -24.41 -8.54 4.78
C LEU A 154 -23.29 -9.57 4.97
N ARG A 155 -23.36 -10.66 4.21
CA ARG A 155 -22.41 -11.79 4.26
C ARG A 155 -21.76 -11.97 2.90
N PRO A 156 -20.70 -11.20 2.56
CA PRO A 156 -19.86 -11.51 1.42
C PRO A 156 -19.02 -12.76 1.71
N GLU A 157 -18.84 -13.57 0.68
CA GLU A 157 -18.18 -14.87 0.75
C GLU A 157 -17.28 -15.06 -0.48
N LEU A 158 -16.03 -15.47 -0.24
CA LEU A 158 -15.16 -16.06 -1.25
C LEU A 158 -15.13 -17.57 -1.04
N ILE A 159 -15.31 -18.33 -2.11
CA ILE A 159 -15.12 -19.80 -2.10
C ILE A 159 -13.89 -20.07 -2.96
N THR A 160 -12.85 -20.69 -2.41
CA THR A 160 -11.60 -20.91 -3.17
C THR A 160 -11.36 -22.39 -3.41
N LEU A 161 -10.97 -22.70 -4.66
CA LEU A 161 -11.10 -24.02 -5.26
C LEU A 161 -9.78 -24.77 -5.43
N HIS A 162 -8.66 -24.15 -5.04
CA HIS A 162 -7.31 -24.70 -5.22
C HIS A 162 -7.06 -26.04 -4.51
N GLU A 163 -7.85 -26.33 -3.47
CA GLU A 163 -7.87 -27.62 -2.76
C GLU A 163 -9.25 -28.31 -2.89
N ALA A 164 -10.17 -27.81 -3.71
CA ALA A 164 -11.57 -28.27 -3.70
C ALA A 164 -11.80 -29.57 -4.49
N ASP A 165 -10.76 -30.27 -4.93
CA ASP A 165 -10.88 -31.58 -5.59
C ASP A 165 -11.38 -32.68 -4.66
N THR A 166 -11.29 -32.45 -3.34
CA THR A 166 -11.70 -33.37 -2.29
C THR A 166 -12.87 -32.79 -1.49
N ALA A 167 -13.82 -33.64 -1.07
CA ALA A 167 -14.78 -33.26 -0.04
C ALA A 167 -13.99 -32.86 1.24
N TYR A 168 -14.41 -31.83 1.97
CA TYR A 168 -13.78 -31.30 3.20
C TYR A 168 -12.64 -30.26 3.04
N SER A 169 -12.23 -29.91 1.82
CA SER A 169 -11.13 -28.96 1.61
C SER A 169 -11.53 -27.63 0.95
N SER A 170 -12.82 -27.41 0.69
CA SER A 170 -13.33 -26.13 0.18
C SER A 170 -13.06 -25.02 1.20
N ASN A 171 -12.44 -23.93 0.75
CA ASN A 171 -12.05 -22.82 1.60
C ASN A 171 -13.11 -21.71 1.53
N LEU A 172 -13.86 -21.48 2.62
CA LEU A 172 -14.83 -20.39 2.72
C LEU A 172 -14.24 -19.20 3.49
N PHE A 173 -14.04 -18.08 2.81
CA PHE A 173 -13.72 -16.81 3.45
C PHE A 173 -15.02 -16.04 3.62
N VAL A 174 -15.54 -16.04 4.84
CA VAL A 174 -16.83 -15.43 5.18
C VAL A 174 -16.64 -14.38 6.26
N VAL A 175 -17.39 -13.29 6.18
CA VAL A 175 -17.50 -12.30 7.24
C VAL A 175 -18.89 -11.67 7.21
N CYS A 176 -19.34 -11.11 8.33
CA CYS A 176 -20.61 -10.41 8.41
C CYS A 176 -20.43 -8.92 8.72
N ILE A 177 -21.14 -8.08 7.97
CA ILE A 177 -21.13 -6.62 8.10
C ILE A 177 -22.50 -6.14 8.57
N GLN A 178 -22.53 -5.28 9.60
CA GLN A 178 -23.75 -4.72 10.17
C GLN A 178 -24.18 -3.46 9.40
N ILE A 179 -25.38 -3.50 8.84
CA ILE A 179 -26.01 -2.35 8.18
C ILE A 179 -27.40 -2.05 8.75
N GLN A 180 -27.86 -0.81 8.58
CA GLN A 180 -29.21 -0.37 8.85
C GLN A 180 -29.79 0.24 7.59
N VAL A 181 -30.82 -0.41 7.04
CA VAL A 181 -31.59 0.11 5.92
C VAL A 181 -32.61 1.12 6.48
N GLU A 182 -32.57 2.36 6.01
CA GLU A 182 -33.44 3.45 6.49
C GLU A 182 -34.72 3.63 5.64
N THR A 183 -34.80 3.00 4.47
CA THR A 183 -35.95 3.11 3.54
C THR A 183 -37.00 2.03 3.79
N SER A 184 -38.28 2.36 3.60
CA SER A 184 -39.39 1.40 3.69
C SER A 184 -39.62 0.68 2.36
N GLY A 185 -39.16 -0.57 2.25
CA GLY A 185 -39.44 -1.48 1.14
C GLY A 185 -40.18 -2.76 1.58
N SER A 186 -40.05 -3.83 0.77
CA SER A 186 -40.74 -5.11 1.03
C SER A 186 -39.98 -5.99 2.03
N ALA A 187 -40.67 -6.91 2.71
CA ALA A 187 -39.99 -7.91 3.54
C ALA A 187 -39.07 -8.81 2.68
N LEU A 188 -37.95 -9.26 3.25
CA LEU A 188 -37.12 -10.29 2.62
C LEU A 188 -37.94 -11.59 2.47
N PRO A 189 -37.75 -12.35 1.37
CA PRO A 189 -38.31 -13.69 1.25
C PRO A 189 -37.68 -14.65 2.28
N SER A 190 -38.24 -15.85 2.40
CA SER A 190 -37.57 -16.93 3.15
C SER A 190 -36.20 -17.21 2.54
N GLY A 191 -35.18 -17.31 3.39
CA GLY A 191 -33.81 -17.57 2.99
C GLY A 191 -33.41 -19.03 3.17
N VAL A 192 -32.10 -19.26 3.13
CA VAL A 192 -31.48 -20.56 3.40
C VAL A 192 -30.65 -20.51 4.69
N ALA A 193 -30.14 -21.65 5.17
CA ALA A 193 -29.42 -21.75 6.44
C ALA A 193 -27.90 -21.94 6.26
N PHE A 194 -27.11 -21.28 7.08
CA PHE A 194 -25.68 -21.53 7.22
C PHE A 194 -25.36 -21.76 8.71
N PRO A 195 -24.87 -22.94 9.12
CA PRO A 195 -24.67 -24.16 8.33
C PRO A 195 -26.00 -24.77 7.84
N GLY A 196 -25.92 -25.67 6.85
CA GLY A 196 -27.07 -26.45 6.38
C GLY A 196 -27.27 -26.44 4.87
N THR A 197 -27.13 -25.29 4.21
CA THR A 197 -27.33 -25.16 2.75
C THR A 197 -26.24 -25.86 1.97
N TYR A 198 -24.98 -25.62 2.33
CA TYR A 198 -23.83 -26.21 1.66
C TYR A 198 -23.62 -27.66 2.10
N LYS A 199 -23.42 -28.54 1.11
CA LYS A 199 -23.17 -29.97 1.29
C LYS A 199 -21.86 -30.34 0.61
N TYR A 200 -21.17 -31.33 1.17
CA TYR A 200 -19.97 -31.92 0.55
C TYR A 200 -20.26 -32.62 -0.79
N SER A 201 -21.53 -32.85 -1.13
CA SER A 201 -21.96 -33.33 -2.44
C SER A 201 -22.19 -32.22 -3.47
N ASP A 202 -22.09 -30.94 -3.09
CA ASP A 202 -22.35 -29.85 -4.01
C ASP A 202 -21.19 -29.74 -5.02
N PRO A 203 -21.47 -29.77 -6.33
CA PRO A 203 -20.42 -29.74 -7.37
C PRO A 203 -19.66 -28.41 -7.42
N GLY A 204 -20.20 -27.37 -6.78
CA GLY A 204 -19.52 -26.08 -6.60
C GLY A 204 -18.54 -26.04 -5.43
N LEU A 205 -18.60 -27.02 -4.54
CA LEU A 205 -17.72 -27.15 -3.37
C LEU A 205 -16.72 -28.29 -3.55
N VAL A 206 -17.07 -29.33 -4.31
CA VAL A 206 -16.14 -30.37 -4.77
C VAL A 206 -15.92 -30.22 -6.27
N PHE A 207 -14.85 -29.52 -6.63
CA PHE A 207 -14.48 -29.17 -8.00
C PHE A 207 -12.97 -29.23 -8.19
N ASN A 208 -12.50 -30.04 -9.15
CA ASN A 208 -11.09 -30.09 -9.50
C ASN A 208 -10.74 -28.92 -10.45
N LEU A 209 -10.19 -27.85 -9.87
CA LEU A 209 -9.79 -26.63 -10.58
C LEU A 209 -8.79 -26.87 -11.73
N TYR A 210 -7.99 -27.94 -11.64
CA TYR A 210 -6.86 -28.19 -12.55
C TYR A 210 -7.23 -29.09 -13.72
N GLU A 211 -8.23 -29.95 -13.55
CA GLU A 211 -8.65 -30.92 -14.58
C GLU A 211 -10.01 -30.59 -15.19
N SER A 212 -10.86 -29.85 -14.47
CA SER A 212 -12.19 -29.49 -14.96
C SER A 212 -12.14 -28.18 -15.75
N SER A 213 -13.01 -28.06 -16.76
CA SER A 213 -13.17 -26.79 -17.46
C SER A 213 -13.76 -25.74 -16.51
N PRO A 214 -13.16 -24.54 -16.37
CA PRO A 214 -13.74 -23.47 -15.54
C PRO A 214 -15.18 -23.10 -15.94
N SER A 215 -15.52 -23.27 -17.21
CA SER A 215 -16.87 -23.01 -17.74
C SER A 215 -17.93 -24.02 -17.27
N SER A 216 -17.54 -25.19 -16.77
CA SER A 216 -18.47 -26.18 -16.21
C SER A 216 -18.73 -25.97 -14.71
N TYR A 217 -18.10 -24.96 -14.09
CA TYR A 217 -18.27 -24.69 -12.66
C TYR A 217 -19.69 -24.18 -12.35
N VAL A 218 -20.30 -24.74 -11.31
CA VAL A 218 -21.62 -24.33 -10.81
C VAL A 218 -21.45 -23.71 -9.43
N ILE A 219 -21.86 -22.45 -9.27
CA ILE A 219 -21.80 -21.75 -7.98
C ILE A 219 -22.78 -22.41 -7.00
N PRO A 220 -22.36 -22.78 -5.76
CA PRO A 220 -23.22 -23.46 -4.80
C PRO A 220 -24.30 -22.55 -4.19
N GLY A 221 -25.30 -23.17 -3.55
CA GLY A 221 -26.40 -22.47 -2.87
C GLY A 221 -27.58 -22.09 -3.79
N PRO A 222 -28.55 -21.31 -3.28
CA PRO A 222 -29.77 -20.97 -4.01
C PRO A 222 -29.50 -20.04 -5.21
N ALA A 223 -30.46 -19.85 -6.10
CA ALA A 223 -30.38 -18.79 -7.10
C ALA A 223 -30.33 -17.39 -6.46
N VAL A 224 -29.80 -16.41 -7.18
CA VAL A 224 -29.90 -14.99 -6.77
C VAL A 224 -31.38 -14.62 -6.71
N TRP A 225 -31.80 -13.98 -5.63
CA TRP A 225 -33.18 -13.53 -5.46
C TRP A 225 -33.55 -12.51 -6.53
N SER A 226 -34.72 -12.68 -7.15
CA SER A 226 -35.23 -11.80 -8.21
C SER A 226 -35.42 -10.34 -7.79
N GLY A 227 -35.57 -10.07 -6.48
CA GLY A 227 -35.61 -8.70 -5.94
C GLY A 227 -34.25 -8.07 -5.65
N SER A 228 -33.14 -8.76 -5.98
CA SER A 228 -31.80 -8.18 -5.90
C SER A 228 -31.64 -7.01 -6.89
N ALA A 229 -30.92 -5.97 -6.47
CA ALA A 229 -30.61 -4.81 -7.30
C ALA A 229 -29.27 -4.95 -8.07
N GLY A 230 -28.66 -6.13 -8.05
CA GLY A 230 -27.42 -6.44 -8.76
C GLY A 230 -26.14 -6.07 -7.99
N GLY A 231 -25.01 -6.22 -8.67
CA GLY A 231 -23.67 -5.99 -8.12
C GLY A 231 -22.61 -6.04 -9.21
N SER A 232 -21.35 -5.84 -8.82
CA SER A 232 -20.21 -5.86 -9.74
C SER A 232 -18.90 -6.14 -9.01
N ILE A 233 -17.90 -6.66 -9.71
CA ILE A 233 -16.50 -6.67 -9.25
C ILE A 233 -15.78 -5.55 -10.00
N SER A 234 -15.59 -4.43 -9.32
CA SER A 234 -15.07 -3.19 -9.90
C SER A 234 -14.53 -2.31 -8.78
N GLN A 235 -13.38 -1.69 -9.02
CA GLN A 235 -12.81 -0.73 -8.09
C GLN A 235 -13.69 0.54 -8.05
N VAL A 236 -14.05 0.98 -6.84
CA VAL A 236 -14.84 2.21 -6.61
C VAL A 236 -14.02 3.32 -5.95
N GLY A 237 -12.84 2.98 -5.42
CA GLY A 237 -11.90 3.93 -4.81
C GLY A 237 -10.54 3.29 -4.56
N THR A 238 -9.58 4.06 -4.08
CA THR A 238 -8.24 3.57 -3.69
C THR A 238 -8.05 3.73 -2.19
N ALA A 239 -7.43 2.77 -1.53
CA ALA A 239 -7.20 2.81 -0.09
C ALA A 239 -6.49 4.12 0.33
N GLY A 240 -7.05 4.80 1.34
CA GLY A 240 -6.53 6.09 1.82
C GLY A 240 -6.97 7.31 1.01
N GLN A 241 -7.77 7.17 -0.05
CA GLN A 241 -8.48 8.31 -0.65
C GLN A 241 -9.64 8.72 0.26
N SER A 242 -9.59 9.97 0.72
CA SER A 242 -10.74 10.62 1.35
C SER A 242 -11.79 10.94 0.29
N PRO A 243 -13.09 11.00 0.64
CA PRO A 243 -14.15 11.27 -0.32
C PRO A 243 -13.87 12.54 -1.13
N PRO A 244 -14.37 12.64 -2.38
CA PRO A 244 -14.35 13.88 -3.12
C PRO A 244 -15.24 14.89 -2.38
N SER A 245 -14.64 15.68 -1.49
CA SER A 245 -15.33 16.81 -0.88
C SER A 245 -15.32 17.94 -1.90
N GLY A 246 -16.45 18.14 -2.57
CA GLY A 246 -16.75 19.44 -3.13
C GLY A 246 -16.79 20.46 -1.99
N GLY A 247 -15.89 21.45 -2.02
CA GLY A 247 -15.93 22.55 -1.08
C GLY A 247 -14.57 23.18 -0.79
N SER A 248 -14.48 24.48 -1.07
CA SER A 248 -13.46 25.43 -0.60
C SER A 248 -13.01 25.16 0.84
N GLY A 249 -11.84 24.55 1.03
CA GLY A 249 -11.22 24.31 2.34
C GLY A 249 -9.71 24.32 2.24
N THR A 250 -8.99 24.35 3.36
CA THR A 250 -7.52 24.30 3.41
C THR A 250 -7.01 22.86 3.31
N VAL A 251 -5.90 22.67 2.59
CA VAL A 251 -5.26 21.37 2.36
C VAL A 251 -4.56 20.87 3.63
N PRO A 252 -4.80 19.62 4.09
CA PRO A 252 -4.08 19.01 5.19
C PRO A 252 -2.56 18.96 4.94
N GLN A 253 -1.76 18.99 6.01
CA GLN A 253 -0.30 18.96 5.90
C GLN A 253 0.20 17.79 5.02
N TYR A 254 1.14 18.08 4.11
CA TYR A 254 1.76 17.14 3.15
C TYR A 254 0.86 16.63 2.01
N GLN A 255 -0.27 17.27 1.74
CA GLN A 255 -1.14 16.99 0.60
C GLN A 255 -0.94 18.01 -0.53
N GLN A 256 -1.34 17.67 -1.76
CA GLN A 256 -1.22 18.57 -2.90
C GLN A 256 -2.11 19.80 -2.73
N CYS A 257 -1.56 20.99 -2.96
CA CYS A 257 -2.30 22.25 -3.14
C CYS A 257 -1.80 22.93 -4.43
N GLY A 258 -2.67 23.14 -5.42
CA GLY A 258 -2.31 23.75 -6.70
C GLY A 258 -1.59 22.82 -7.70
N GLY A 259 -1.28 23.39 -8.88
CA GLY A 259 -0.63 22.73 -10.02
C GLY A 259 -1.48 22.73 -11.30
N SER A 260 -0.86 22.52 -12.47
CA SER A 260 -1.58 22.45 -13.75
C SER A 260 -2.55 21.26 -13.74
N GLY A 261 -3.84 21.51 -14.00
CA GLY A 261 -4.92 20.51 -13.95
C GLY A 261 -5.48 20.23 -12.54
N TRP A 262 -5.02 20.92 -11.49
CA TRP A 262 -5.53 20.78 -10.13
C TRP A 262 -6.83 21.57 -9.92
N SER A 263 -7.92 20.87 -9.56
CA SER A 263 -9.22 21.47 -9.23
C SER A 263 -9.53 21.48 -7.73
N GLY A 264 -8.58 21.09 -6.89
CA GLY A 264 -8.74 20.99 -5.43
C GLY A 264 -8.40 22.29 -4.70
N ALA A 265 -8.34 22.20 -3.38
CA ALA A 265 -8.00 23.33 -2.51
C ALA A 265 -6.63 23.96 -2.83
N THR A 266 -6.56 25.29 -2.74
CA THR A 266 -5.38 26.10 -3.13
C THR A 266 -4.72 26.80 -1.94
N ALA A 267 -5.19 26.58 -0.72
CA ALA A 267 -4.66 27.18 0.51
C ALA A 267 -4.27 26.09 1.52
N CYS A 268 -3.12 26.23 2.18
CA CYS A 268 -2.66 25.28 3.21
C CYS A 268 -3.18 25.64 4.60
N VAL A 269 -3.24 24.66 5.51
CA VAL A 269 -3.52 24.92 6.94
C VAL A 269 -2.45 25.83 7.56
N SER A 270 -2.87 26.83 8.34
CA SER A 270 -1.96 27.72 9.08
C SER A 270 -1.55 27.09 10.42
N GLY A 271 -0.29 27.30 10.83
CA GLY A 271 0.21 26.92 12.16
C GLY A 271 1.33 25.88 12.20
N SER A 272 1.91 25.48 11.07
CA SER A 272 3.04 24.53 11.05
C SER A 272 4.38 25.26 11.01
N ASN A 273 5.17 25.16 12.08
CA ASN A 273 6.59 25.53 12.07
C ASN A 273 7.39 24.43 11.36
N CYS A 274 8.20 24.78 10.36
CA CYS A 274 9.05 23.82 9.65
C CYS A 274 10.54 24.16 9.75
N VAL A 275 11.32 23.10 9.96
CA VAL A 275 12.78 23.06 10.00
C VAL A 275 13.30 22.90 8.56
N LYS A 276 14.43 23.52 8.24
CA LYS A 276 14.92 23.79 6.88
C LYS A 276 15.47 22.52 6.21
N ILE A 277 14.87 22.14 5.09
CA ILE A 277 15.20 20.91 4.35
C ILE A 277 16.01 21.24 3.10
N THR A 278 17.17 20.61 2.88
CA THR A 278 17.83 20.61 1.57
C THR A 278 18.86 19.48 1.27
N ILE A 279 18.57 18.66 0.25
CA ILE A 279 19.17 18.55 -1.11
C ILE A 279 18.36 17.47 -1.85
N THR A 280 18.11 17.53 -3.15
CA THR A 280 17.78 16.34 -3.97
C THR A 280 18.45 16.50 -5.34
N SER A 281 19.05 15.44 -5.87
CA SER A 281 19.51 15.44 -7.27
C SER A 281 18.35 15.05 -8.19
N VAL A 282 18.07 15.86 -9.22
CA VAL A 282 16.79 15.84 -9.96
C VAL A 282 16.86 15.09 -11.30
N ASN A 283 17.69 14.06 -11.45
CA ASN A 283 17.90 13.49 -12.80
C ASN A 283 16.66 12.82 -13.42
N ASP A 284 15.62 12.39 -12.67
CA ASP A 284 14.41 11.76 -13.24
C ASP A 284 13.08 12.18 -12.55
N VAL A 285 13.05 13.38 -11.94
CA VAL A 285 12.11 13.73 -10.86
C VAL A 285 11.58 15.17 -11.04
N LEU A 286 11.31 15.58 -12.29
CA LEU A 286 10.81 16.93 -12.62
C LEU A 286 9.32 17.13 -12.26
N ALA A 287 8.48 16.11 -12.44
CA ALA A 287 7.07 16.14 -12.02
C ALA A 287 6.83 16.40 -10.50
N PRO A 288 7.64 15.85 -9.58
CA PRO A 288 7.41 16.03 -8.15
C PRO A 288 7.98 17.29 -7.48
N MET A 289 8.72 18.18 -8.14
CA MET A 289 9.12 19.43 -7.45
C MET A 289 7.93 20.39 -7.21
N ASN A 290 6.82 20.25 -7.94
CA ASN A 290 5.54 20.88 -7.59
C ASN A 290 4.94 20.35 -6.25
N SER A 291 5.40 19.17 -5.80
CA SER A 291 4.95 18.49 -4.57
C SER A 291 5.98 18.46 -3.44
N ILE A 292 7.25 18.81 -3.71
CA ILE A 292 8.23 19.06 -2.66
C ILE A 292 7.86 20.41 -2.04
N ASN A 293 7.40 20.36 -0.79
CA ASN A 293 7.10 21.40 0.20
C ASN A 293 7.68 22.83 0.01
N LEU A 294 7.48 23.44 -1.16
CA LEU A 294 7.56 24.86 -1.42
C LEU A 294 6.27 25.54 -0.95
N GLN A 295 5.31 24.81 -0.41
CA GLN A 295 4.05 25.35 0.09
C GLN A 295 4.17 25.97 1.50
N THR A 296 5.20 25.60 2.28
CA THR A 296 5.57 26.34 3.49
C THR A 296 6.46 27.52 3.11
N PRO A 297 5.99 28.78 3.25
CA PRO A 297 6.69 29.98 2.77
C PRO A 297 8.10 30.17 3.35
N GLU A 298 8.43 29.51 4.47
CA GLU A 298 9.70 29.68 5.17
C GLU A 298 10.80 28.70 4.74
N ASN A 299 10.48 27.68 3.94
CA ASN A 299 11.46 26.69 3.51
C ASN A 299 12.29 27.20 2.32
N LYS A 300 13.61 27.01 2.42
CA LYS A 300 14.58 27.23 1.35
C LYS A 300 15.14 25.87 0.89
N VAL A 301 15.19 25.66 -0.42
CA VAL A 301 15.60 24.42 -1.08
C VAL A 301 16.74 24.74 -2.06
N PHE A 302 17.87 24.08 -1.89
CA PHE A 302 18.91 23.91 -2.90
C PHE A 302 18.71 22.58 -3.63
N ALA A 303 18.21 22.63 -4.86
CA ALA A 303 18.09 21.46 -5.72
C ALA A 303 19.39 21.28 -6.51
N THR A 304 19.89 20.05 -6.59
CA THR A 304 21.13 19.78 -7.30
C THR A 304 20.90 19.14 -8.65
N TYR A 305 21.75 19.49 -9.60
CA TYR A 305 21.70 18.94 -10.95
C TYR A 305 23.10 18.58 -11.43
N ARG A 306 23.20 17.51 -12.22
CA ARG A 306 24.48 17.09 -12.81
C ARG A 306 24.70 17.74 -14.18
N ASP A 307 23.68 17.70 -15.03
CA ASP A 307 23.74 18.14 -16.42
C ASP A 307 22.90 19.41 -16.62
N ALA A 308 23.52 20.43 -17.20
CA ALA A 308 22.89 21.70 -17.51
C ALA A 308 21.81 21.59 -18.60
N SER A 309 21.76 20.51 -19.39
CA SER A 309 20.77 20.28 -20.45
C SER A 309 19.32 20.18 -19.95
N LYS A 310 19.12 19.96 -18.66
CA LYS A 310 17.79 19.88 -17.99
C LYS A 310 17.46 21.12 -17.17
N LEU A 311 18.27 22.17 -17.27
CA LEU A 311 18.06 23.39 -16.47
C LEU A 311 16.84 24.19 -16.88
N ASP A 312 16.36 24.11 -18.12
CA ASP A 312 15.25 24.95 -18.57
C ASP A 312 13.96 24.71 -17.76
N GLU A 313 13.62 23.44 -17.50
CA GLU A 313 12.48 23.06 -16.66
C GLU A 313 12.69 23.44 -15.19
N LEU A 314 13.92 23.29 -14.67
CA LEU A 314 14.27 23.68 -13.30
C LEU A 314 14.26 25.20 -13.08
N ASN A 315 14.75 25.94 -14.07
CA ASN A 315 14.77 27.39 -14.09
C ASN A 315 13.34 27.93 -14.16
N GLN A 316 12.48 27.32 -14.98
CA GLN A 316 11.07 27.66 -15.03
C GLN A 316 10.43 27.53 -13.64
N LEU A 317 10.65 26.40 -12.97
CA LEU A 317 10.10 26.18 -11.62
C LEU A 317 10.66 27.16 -10.58
N ALA A 318 11.96 27.43 -10.62
CA ALA A 318 12.61 28.39 -9.72
C ALA A 318 12.12 29.83 -9.93
N SER A 319 11.73 30.16 -11.17
CA SER A 319 11.22 31.48 -11.57
C SER A 319 9.75 31.72 -11.21
N GLU A 320 8.99 30.68 -10.82
CA GLU A 320 7.61 30.84 -10.38
C GLU A 320 7.53 31.77 -9.17
N ARG A 321 6.55 32.70 -9.16
CA ARG A 321 6.40 33.70 -8.08
C ARG A 321 6.27 33.07 -6.69
N SER A 322 5.65 31.90 -6.61
CA SER A 322 5.59 31.10 -5.39
C SER A 322 7.01 30.74 -4.90
N ASN A 323 7.94 30.38 -5.78
CA ASN A 323 9.23 29.78 -5.42
C ASN A 323 10.40 30.79 -5.42
N ALA A 324 10.16 32.01 -5.88
CA ALA A 324 11.16 33.07 -5.97
C ALA A 324 11.93 33.28 -4.65
N GLY A 325 13.26 33.17 -4.71
CA GLY A 325 14.15 33.30 -3.55
C GLY A 325 14.18 32.10 -2.60
N ARG A 326 13.42 31.04 -2.90
CA ARG A 326 13.29 29.83 -2.06
C ARG A 326 13.80 28.56 -2.72
N LEU A 327 13.80 28.48 -4.05
CA LEU A 327 14.45 27.40 -4.80
C LEU A 327 15.71 27.93 -5.47
N GLU A 328 16.86 27.34 -5.13
CA GLU A 328 18.14 27.63 -5.76
C GLU A 328 18.73 26.35 -6.38
N LEU A 329 19.37 26.50 -7.53
CA LEU A 329 19.98 25.38 -8.24
C LEU A 329 21.49 25.39 -8.01
N VAL A 330 22.06 24.23 -7.67
CA VAL A 330 23.50 24.06 -7.43
C VAL A 330 24.01 22.86 -8.21
N GLN A 331 25.05 23.04 -9.02
CA GLN A 331 25.60 21.93 -9.79
C GLN A 331 26.31 20.93 -8.88
N LEU A 332 26.01 19.64 -9.02
CA LEU A 332 26.65 18.56 -8.27
C LEU A 332 26.67 17.26 -9.09
N ASP A 333 27.86 16.71 -9.30
CA ASP A 333 28.06 15.31 -9.65
C ASP A 333 28.54 14.54 -8.41
N MET A 334 27.72 13.59 -7.95
CA MET A 334 28.02 12.81 -6.75
C MET A 334 29.26 11.93 -6.90
N ASN A 335 29.69 11.63 -8.15
CA ASN A 335 30.86 10.81 -8.43
C ASN A 335 32.16 11.63 -8.52
N ASP A 336 32.07 12.96 -8.43
CA ASP A 336 33.21 13.88 -8.44
C ASP A 336 33.35 14.54 -7.06
N ASP A 337 34.50 14.31 -6.41
CA ASP A 337 34.82 14.87 -5.10
C ASP A 337 34.96 16.39 -5.09
N GLY A 338 35.58 16.95 -6.13
CA GLY A 338 35.69 18.39 -6.31
C GLY A 338 34.31 19.03 -6.50
N SER A 339 33.43 18.37 -7.27
CA SER A 339 32.05 18.83 -7.46
C SER A 339 31.25 18.81 -6.15
N CYS A 340 31.32 17.72 -5.38
CA CYS A 340 30.64 17.63 -4.08
C CYS A 340 31.12 18.71 -3.10
N LYS A 341 32.44 18.93 -3.02
CA LYS A 341 33.04 19.95 -2.17
C LYS A 341 32.63 21.37 -2.60
N ALA A 342 32.66 21.66 -3.90
CA ALA A 342 32.27 22.96 -4.43
C ALA A 342 30.79 23.27 -4.11
N ALA A 343 29.89 22.31 -4.32
CA ALA A 343 28.48 22.44 -4.01
C ALA A 343 28.23 22.68 -2.51
N ALA A 344 28.93 21.95 -1.63
CA ALA A 344 28.84 22.16 -0.19
C ALA A 344 29.29 23.59 0.19
N ASN A 345 30.44 24.04 -0.31
CA ASN A 345 30.92 25.40 -0.03
C ASN A 345 29.94 26.48 -0.52
N GLU A 346 29.36 26.30 -1.72
CA GLU A 346 28.38 27.23 -2.27
C GLU A 346 27.13 27.30 -1.36
N ILE A 347 26.56 26.16 -0.99
CA ILE A 347 25.39 26.09 -0.10
C ILE A 347 25.71 26.69 1.28
N GLN A 348 26.90 26.42 1.82
CA GLN A 348 27.35 27.00 3.08
C GLN A 348 27.42 28.52 3.01
N SER A 349 27.95 29.09 1.92
CA SER A 349 28.03 30.54 1.73
C SER A 349 26.65 31.22 1.67
N LYS A 350 25.65 30.49 1.15
CA LYS A 350 24.29 31.00 0.93
C LYS A 350 23.33 30.79 2.11
N ALA A 351 23.59 29.78 2.95
CA ALA A 351 22.65 29.37 4.01
C ALA A 351 23.28 29.14 5.38
N GLY A 352 24.60 29.11 5.49
CA GLY A 352 25.38 28.81 6.70
C GLY A 352 25.34 27.34 7.14
N SER A 353 24.14 26.80 7.31
CA SER A 353 23.87 25.41 7.69
C SER A 353 22.71 24.81 6.88
N ILE A 354 22.45 23.51 7.03
CA ILE A 354 21.25 22.81 6.53
C ILE A 354 20.68 21.94 7.65
N ASP A 355 19.38 21.60 7.61
CA ASP A 355 18.82 20.71 8.64
C ASP A 355 18.37 19.36 8.09
N VAL A 356 18.13 19.22 6.79
CA VAL A 356 17.87 17.91 6.19
C VAL A 356 18.65 17.75 4.91
N LEU A 357 19.43 16.69 4.75
CA LEU A 357 20.15 16.32 3.54
C LEU A 357 19.46 15.12 2.89
N ILE A 358 18.88 15.24 1.69
CA ILE A 358 18.22 14.11 1.00
C ILE A 358 19.08 13.61 -0.18
N ILE A 359 19.53 12.37 -0.07
CA ILE A 359 20.37 11.73 -1.07
C ILE A 359 19.47 10.80 -1.88
N ASN A 360 18.86 11.37 -2.92
CA ASN A 360 17.93 10.70 -3.82
C ASN A 360 18.62 9.92 -4.96
N ALA A 361 19.76 10.44 -5.41
CA ALA A 361 20.42 9.98 -6.61
C ALA A 361 20.76 8.48 -6.58
N GLY A 362 20.47 7.79 -7.68
CA GLY A 362 20.86 6.40 -7.86
C GLY A 362 20.50 5.91 -9.25
N ILE A 363 21.06 4.75 -9.61
CA ILE A 363 20.82 4.10 -10.90
C ILE A 363 20.39 2.65 -10.70
N ASN A 364 19.59 2.14 -11.65
CA ASN A 364 19.28 0.73 -11.81
C ASN A 364 19.57 0.34 -13.26
N ASN A 365 20.23 -0.80 -13.48
CA ASN A 365 20.55 -1.29 -14.82
C ASN A 365 19.54 -2.31 -15.35
N HIS A 366 18.52 -2.67 -14.56
CA HIS A 366 17.41 -3.55 -14.93
C HIS A 366 17.80 -4.98 -15.38
N ILE A 367 18.99 -5.45 -15.00
CA ILE A 367 19.47 -6.79 -15.39
C ILE A 367 19.09 -7.82 -14.32
N ASN A 368 18.27 -8.81 -14.70
CA ASN A 368 17.68 -9.83 -13.81
C ASN A 368 18.51 -11.13 -13.69
N SER A 369 19.83 -11.06 -13.83
CA SER A 369 20.73 -12.21 -13.64
C SER A 369 22.02 -11.75 -12.99
N LEU A 370 22.29 -12.23 -11.78
CA LEU A 370 23.54 -11.94 -11.08
C LEU A 370 24.73 -12.64 -11.75
N LEU A 371 24.53 -13.86 -12.22
CA LEU A 371 25.58 -14.67 -12.85
C LEU A 371 26.04 -14.11 -14.20
N ASN A 372 25.18 -13.35 -14.89
CA ASN A 372 25.48 -12.76 -16.20
C ASN A 372 25.77 -11.25 -16.11
N GLN A 373 25.98 -10.69 -14.92
CA GLN A 373 26.39 -9.28 -14.75
C GLN A 373 27.89 -9.13 -14.98
N SER A 374 28.28 -8.17 -15.82
CA SER A 374 29.68 -7.72 -15.89
C SER A 374 30.08 -7.02 -14.59
N ILE A 375 31.32 -7.22 -14.14
CA ILE A 375 31.86 -6.53 -12.96
C ILE A 375 31.80 -5.01 -13.11
N ASP A 376 32.05 -4.46 -14.30
CA ASP A 376 31.97 -3.02 -14.54
C ASP A 376 30.58 -2.44 -14.24
N ASN A 377 29.52 -3.16 -14.57
CA ASN A 377 28.15 -2.74 -14.26
C ASN A 377 27.89 -2.76 -12.76
N VAL A 378 28.36 -3.80 -12.05
CA VAL A 378 28.25 -3.89 -10.58
C VAL A 378 29.05 -2.76 -9.93
N SER A 379 30.28 -2.52 -10.37
CA SER A 379 31.12 -1.42 -9.89
C SER A 379 30.45 -0.06 -10.09
N LYS A 380 29.86 0.20 -11.27
CA LYS A 380 29.10 1.44 -11.53
C LYS A 380 27.91 1.60 -10.59
N LEU A 381 27.16 0.53 -10.30
CA LEU A 381 26.07 0.55 -9.32
C LEU A 381 26.60 0.90 -7.92
N PHE A 382 27.73 0.31 -7.49
CA PHE A 382 28.33 0.64 -6.20
C PHE A 382 28.86 2.09 -6.14
N SER A 383 29.52 2.56 -7.20
CA SER A 383 29.98 3.94 -7.28
C SER A 383 28.83 4.94 -7.10
N ASN A 384 27.71 4.72 -7.79
CA ASN A 384 26.56 5.64 -7.76
C ASN A 384 25.66 5.47 -6.53
N ASN A 385 25.35 4.24 -6.14
CA ASN A 385 24.35 3.97 -5.10
C ASN A 385 24.94 3.87 -3.69
N VAL A 386 26.27 3.79 -3.54
CA VAL A 386 26.95 3.64 -2.24
C VAL A 386 28.02 4.71 -2.05
N LEU A 387 29.03 4.75 -2.92
CA LEU A 387 30.16 5.67 -2.76
C LEU A 387 29.78 7.14 -3.00
N GLY A 388 28.89 7.41 -3.96
CA GLY A 388 28.32 8.74 -4.20
C GLY A 388 27.61 9.29 -2.95
N PRO A 389 26.63 8.55 -2.38
CA PRO A 389 25.97 8.92 -1.13
C PRO A 389 26.94 9.12 0.04
N LEU A 390 27.97 8.29 0.17
CA LEU A 390 29.01 8.48 1.20
C LEU A 390 29.76 9.80 1.00
N ARG A 391 30.22 10.06 -0.23
CA ARG A 391 30.97 11.27 -0.58
C ARG A 391 30.16 12.54 -0.34
N ILE A 392 28.89 12.54 -0.73
CA ILE A 392 27.97 13.64 -0.40
C ILE A 392 27.89 13.80 1.12
N THR A 393 27.65 12.71 1.86
CA THR A 393 27.55 12.80 3.33
C THR A 393 28.80 13.38 3.96
N GLN A 394 30.00 12.99 3.51
CA GLN A 394 31.27 13.49 4.03
C GLN A 394 31.44 15.01 3.86
N HIS A 395 31.06 15.55 2.70
CA HIS A 395 31.19 17.00 2.44
C HIS A 395 30.05 17.83 3.05
N PHE A 396 28.86 17.24 3.20
CA PHE A 396 27.67 17.97 3.69
C PHE A 396 27.42 17.80 5.19
N ALA A 397 27.95 16.77 5.84
CA ALA A 397 27.80 16.59 7.29
C ALA A 397 28.28 17.80 8.12
N PRO A 398 29.41 18.48 7.79
CA PRO A 398 29.83 19.69 8.50
C PRO A 398 28.85 20.88 8.40
N LEU A 399 27.94 20.87 7.42
CA LEU A 399 26.93 21.91 7.25
C LEU A 399 25.66 21.62 8.06
N LEU A 400 25.49 20.40 8.60
CA LEU A 400 24.30 20.04 9.35
C LEU A 400 24.21 20.88 10.64
N ASN A 401 23.01 21.35 10.93
CA ASN A 401 22.76 22.15 12.10
C ASN A 401 22.84 21.30 13.38
N THR A 402 23.72 21.66 14.29
CA THR A 402 23.92 20.93 15.56
C THR A 402 23.05 21.45 16.70
N ARG A 403 22.43 22.64 16.55
CA ARG A 403 21.60 23.27 17.60
C ARG A 403 20.16 22.77 17.60
N ARG A 404 19.72 22.15 16.50
CA ARG A 404 18.40 21.52 16.34
C ARG A 404 18.58 20.17 15.66
N LEU A 405 17.57 19.31 15.77
CA LEU A 405 17.62 17.99 15.17
C LEU A 405 17.77 18.13 13.64
N SER A 406 18.89 17.65 13.11
CA SER A 406 19.13 17.54 11.68
C SER A 406 18.91 16.11 11.19
N LYS A 407 18.76 15.91 9.88
CA LYS A 407 18.46 14.61 9.28
C LYS A 407 19.28 14.35 8.01
N VAL A 408 19.84 13.16 7.87
CA VAL A 408 20.38 12.66 6.60
C VAL A 408 19.48 11.56 6.08
N VAL A 409 18.94 11.72 4.88
CA VAL A 409 17.95 10.83 4.29
C VAL A 409 18.58 10.13 3.09
N PHE A 410 18.61 8.80 3.11
CA PHE A 410 19.05 7.99 1.99
C PHE A 410 17.85 7.32 1.32
N LEU A 411 17.68 7.56 0.02
CA LEU A 411 16.71 6.84 -0.79
C LEU A 411 17.28 5.46 -1.12
N THR A 412 16.78 4.47 -0.42
CA THR A 412 17.12 3.07 -0.63
C THR A 412 16.01 2.35 -1.41
N SER A 413 15.93 1.03 -1.33
CA SER A 413 14.94 0.23 -2.04
C SER A 413 14.54 -0.98 -1.23
N TYR A 414 13.27 -1.38 -1.30
CA TYR A 414 12.79 -2.68 -0.80
C TYR A 414 13.72 -3.83 -1.21
N LEU A 415 14.27 -3.78 -2.43
CA LEU A 415 15.22 -4.78 -2.96
C LEU A 415 16.57 -4.82 -2.22
N GLY A 416 16.88 -3.80 -1.42
CA GLY A 416 18.02 -3.75 -0.50
C GLY A 416 17.75 -4.43 0.85
N SER A 417 16.55 -4.97 1.07
CA SER A 417 16.26 -5.81 2.23
C SER A 417 16.88 -7.19 2.04
N ILE A 418 17.72 -7.64 2.96
CA ILE A 418 18.30 -8.98 3.02
C ILE A 418 17.19 -10.00 3.33
N SER A 419 16.29 -9.66 4.23
CA SER A 419 15.15 -10.48 4.67
C SER A 419 14.18 -10.76 3.53
N HIS A 420 13.98 -9.78 2.64
CA HIS A 420 13.18 -9.92 1.42
C HIS A 420 14.02 -10.18 0.16
N GLY A 421 15.33 -10.40 0.31
CA GLY A 421 16.32 -10.39 -0.78
C GLY A 421 16.28 -11.60 -1.70
N LYS A 422 15.48 -12.64 -1.41
CA LYS A 422 15.27 -13.79 -2.29
C LYS A 422 14.26 -13.47 -3.41
N ASN A 423 14.52 -12.40 -4.16
CA ASN A 423 13.79 -12.05 -5.37
C ASN A 423 14.81 -11.91 -6.53
N GLY A 424 14.50 -12.48 -7.68
CA GLY A 424 15.42 -12.50 -8.84
C GLY A 424 15.51 -11.18 -9.61
N ILE A 425 14.97 -10.10 -9.03
CA ILE A 425 14.71 -8.84 -9.73
C ILE A 425 15.90 -7.90 -9.49
N THR A 426 16.64 -7.58 -10.55
CA THR A 426 17.76 -6.64 -10.51
C THR A 426 18.76 -6.89 -9.36
N PRO A 427 19.30 -8.11 -9.20
CA PRO A 427 20.04 -8.51 -8.00
C PRO A 427 21.23 -7.60 -7.65
N ALA A 428 22.00 -7.11 -8.64
CA ALA A 428 23.11 -6.20 -8.39
C ALA A 428 22.66 -4.83 -7.83
N TYR A 429 21.50 -4.33 -8.27
CA TYR A 429 20.89 -3.12 -7.72
C TYR A 429 20.47 -3.35 -6.26
N GLY A 430 19.78 -4.46 -5.97
CA GLY A 430 19.42 -4.84 -4.60
C GLY A 430 20.64 -4.93 -3.67
N ILE A 431 21.72 -5.60 -4.11
CA ILE A 431 22.99 -5.67 -3.37
C ILE A 431 23.56 -4.27 -3.08
N SER A 432 23.55 -3.36 -4.06
CA SER A 432 24.03 -1.99 -3.84
C SER A 432 23.19 -1.23 -2.80
N LYS A 433 21.87 -1.45 -2.77
CA LYS A 433 20.96 -0.82 -1.80
C LYS A 433 21.06 -1.46 -0.40
N ALA A 434 21.37 -2.75 -0.31
CA ALA A 434 21.71 -3.39 0.96
C ALA A 434 23.02 -2.84 1.54
N ALA A 435 24.03 -2.58 0.71
CA ALA A 435 25.25 -1.90 1.13
C ALA A 435 24.98 -0.46 1.64
N LEU A 436 24.13 0.29 0.92
CA LEU A 436 23.66 1.62 1.36
C LEU A 436 22.94 1.56 2.72
N ASN A 437 22.11 0.54 2.95
CA ASN A 437 21.41 0.33 4.23
C ASN A 437 22.40 0.14 5.40
N MET A 438 23.39 -0.73 5.22
CA MET A 438 24.44 -0.95 6.23
C MET A 438 25.24 0.33 6.49
N MET A 439 25.58 1.08 5.44
CA MET A 439 26.27 2.36 5.58
C MET A 439 25.44 3.36 6.39
N GLY A 440 24.15 3.53 6.08
CA GLY A 440 23.26 4.42 6.82
C GLY A 440 23.14 4.03 8.30
N ARG A 441 23.14 2.72 8.62
CA ARG A 441 23.17 2.24 10.01
C ARG A 441 24.41 2.66 10.77
N LYS A 442 25.57 2.62 10.12
CA LYS A 442 26.84 3.05 10.74
C LYS A 442 26.88 4.57 10.92
N LEU A 443 26.44 5.31 9.90
CA LEU A 443 26.33 6.76 9.97
C LEU A 443 25.33 7.23 11.03
N ALA A 444 24.26 6.48 11.29
CA ALA A 444 23.30 6.81 12.34
C ALA A 444 23.96 6.93 13.72
N HIS A 445 24.89 6.01 14.02
CA HIS A 445 25.66 6.04 15.25
C HIS A 445 26.71 7.17 15.25
N GLU A 446 27.39 7.38 14.12
CA GLU A 446 28.45 8.39 13.99
C GLU A 446 27.91 9.83 14.07
N LEU A 447 26.69 10.06 13.58
CA LEU A 447 26.06 11.38 13.50
C LEU A 447 25.20 11.73 14.74
N GLU A 448 24.88 10.75 15.59
CA GLU A 448 24.09 10.95 16.81
C GLU A 448 24.66 12.04 17.75
N PRO A 449 25.98 12.12 18.02
CA PRO A 449 26.55 13.18 18.87
C PRO A 449 26.36 14.60 18.30
N SER A 450 26.13 14.72 17.00
CA SER A 450 25.89 15.99 16.31
C SER A 450 24.40 16.32 16.22
N ASN A 451 23.55 15.66 17.02
CA ASN A 451 22.09 15.81 17.02
C ASN A 451 21.48 15.60 15.62
N THR A 452 22.01 14.62 14.89
CA THR A 452 21.58 14.28 13.53
C THR A 452 21.05 12.86 13.48
N ALA A 453 19.81 12.70 13.00
CA ALA A 453 19.21 11.40 12.74
C ALA A 453 19.46 10.95 11.29
N VAL A 454 19.54 9.64 11.06
CA VAL A 454 19.63 9.07 9.71
C VAL A 454 18.33 8.38 9.36
N VAL A 455 17.81 8.65 8.17
CA VAL A 455 16.58 8.05 7.62
C VAL A 455 16.96 7.18 6.43
N LEU A 456 16.71 5.88 6.54
CA LEU A 456 16.80 4.96 5.40
C LEU A 456 15.38 4.71 4.90
N ILE A 457 15.06 5.15 3.67
CA ILE A 457 13.68 5.10 3.18
C ILE A 457 13.56 4.52 1.78
N HIS A 458 12.68 3.54 1.62
CA HIS A 458 12.25 3.02 0.33
C HIS A 458 11.06 3.85 -0.18
N PRO A 459 11.15 4.48 -1.36
CA PRO A 459 10.10 5.36 -1.88
C PRO A 459 8.83 4.63 -2.36
N GLY A 460 8.80 3.30 -2.35
CA GLY A 460 7.81 2.52 -3.11
C GLY A 460 8.29 2.23 -4.54
N TRP A 461 7.51 1.45 -5.29
CA TRP A 461 7.67 1.37 -6.75
C TRP A 461 6.89 2.53 -7.37
N VAL A 462 7.61 3.57 -7.77
CA VAL A 462 7.05 4.88 -8.15
C VAL A 462 7.04 5.08 -9.65
N GLN A 463 6.03 5.75 -10.20
CA GLN A 463 5.89 6.10 -11.62
C GLN A 463 6.90 7.18 -12.04
N THR A 464 8.16 6.78 -12.14
CA THR A 464 9.28 7.57 -12.69
C THR A 464 9.84 6.86 -13.92
N ASP A 465 10.82 7.46 -14.59
CA ASP A 465 11.52 6.80 -15.70
C ASP A 465 12.14 5.45 -15.28
N MET A 466 12.68 5.38 -14.06
CA MET A 466 13.21 4.15 -13.47
C MET A 466 12.13 3.13 -13.08
N GLY A 467 10.97 3.57 -12.59
CA GLY A 467 9.89 2.67 -12.19
C GLY A 467 9.00 2.23 -13.36
N GLY A 468 8.95 3.02 -14.42
CA GLY A 468 8.05 2.83 -15.56
C GLY A 468 6.58 3.16 -15.24
N PRO A 469 5.73 3.19 -16.27
CA PRO A 469 4.33 3.63 -16.15
C PRO A 469 3.42 2.64 -15.39
N LYS A 470 3.89 1.41 -15.15
CA LYS A 470 3.16 0.36 -14.43
C LYS A 470 3.40 0.37 -12.91
N ALA A 471 4.25 1.28 -12.44
CA ALA A 471 4.52 1.41 -11.03
C ALA A 471 3.23 1.78 -10.26
N PRO A 472 2.95 1.15 -9.11
CA PRO A 472 1.67 1.30 -8.40
C PRO A 472 1.52 2.65 -7.68
N ILE A 473 2.62 3.37 -7.45
CA ILE A 473 2.62 4.59 -6.63
C ILE A 473 2.98 5.81 -7.49
N THR A 474 2.20 6.89 -7.36
CA THR A 474 2.54 8.16 -8.01
C THR A 474 3.67 8.89 -7.26
N PRO A 475 4.44 9.77 -7.93
CA PRO A 475 5.46 10.59 -7.27
C PRO A 475 4.91 11.40 -6.08
N VAL A 476 3.69 11.93 -6.20
CA VAL A 476 3.03 12.73 -5.16
C VAL A 476 2.74 11.90 -3.91
N GLN A 477 2.19 10.68 -4.07
CA GLN A 477 1.93 9.78 -2.94
C GLN A 477 3.22 9.39 -2.23
N SER A 478 4.23 8.95 -3.00
CA SER A 478 5.54 8.56 -2.48
C SER A 478 6.14 9.68 -1.63
N ILE A 479 6.22 10.89 -2.17
CA ILE A 479 6.85 12.03 -1.50
C ILE A 479 6.04 12.50 -0.29
N GLY A 480 4.72 12.60 -0.41
CA GLY A 480 3.86 12.99 0.71
C GLY A 480 3.98 12.04 1.90
N GLY A 481 4.15 10.74 1.65
CA GLY A 481 4.46 9.76 2.70
C GLY A 481 5.87 9.91 3.24
N MET A 482 6.88 9.98 2.37
CA MET A 482 8.28 10.11 2.79
C MET A 482 8.52 11.34 3.67
N LEU A 483 7.89 12.47 3.36
CA LEU A 483 7.97 13.68 4.19
C LEU A 483 7.42 13.44 5.60
N LYS A 484 6.32 12.68 5.76
CA LYS A 484 5.78 12.31 7.08
C LYS A 484 6.74 11.41 7.85
N VAL A 485 7.45 10.50 7.17
CA VAL A 485 8.46 9.65 7.81
C VAL A 485 9.65 10.48 8.24
N ILE A 486 10.20 11.30 7.33
CA ILE A 486 11.31 12.20 7.61
C ILE A 486 10.98 13.07 8.82
N ASP A 487 9.78 13.64 8.90
CA ASP A 487 9.40 14.52 10.01
C ASP A 487 9.27 13.79 11.35
N LYS A 488 8.80 12.54 11.36
CA LYS A 488 8.64 11.73 12.58
C LYS A 488 9.93 11.09 13.10
N VAL A 489 10.95 10.91 12.25
CA VAL A 489 12.22 10.32 12.70
C VAL A 489 12.97 11.28 13.62
N ASP A 490 13.46 10.74 14.74
CA ASP A 490 14.30 11.39 15.74
C ASP A 490 15.52 10.51 16.04
N LEU A 491 16.31 10.85 17.08
CA LEU A 491 17.50 10.08 17.44
C LEU A 491 17.17 8.66 17.91
N LYS A 492 15.97 8.41 18.49
CA LYS A 492 15.60 7.10 19.05
C LYS A 492 15.35 6.05 17.98
N ASN A 493 14.90 6.49 16.82
CA ASN A 493 14.62 5.64 15.66
C ASN A 493 15.56 5.95 14.47
N SER A 494 16.67 6.65 14.74
CA SER A 494 17.74 6.92 13.78
C SER A 494 18.34 5.62 13.25
N GLY A 495 18.54 5.56 11.94
CA GLY A 495 19.05 4.38 11.25
C GLY A 495 18.05 3.23 11.19
N GLU A 496 16.77 3.43 11.49
CA GLU A 496 15.75 2.44 11.15
C GLU A 496 15.41 2.49 9.65
N TYR A 497 14.90 1.37 9.12
CA TYR A 497 14.58 1.22 7.72
C TYR A 497 13.07 1.33 7.50
N TRP A 498 12.67 2.28 6.65
CA TRP A 498 11.28 2.67 6.46
C TRP A 498 10.82 2.49 5.02
N GLN A 499 9.54 2.22 4.86
CA GLN A 499 8.80 2.41 3.62
C GLN A 499 8.21 3.83 3.60
N TRP A 500 7.95 4.36 2.41
CA TRP A 500 7.40 5.70 2.18
C TRP A 500 6.11 5.97 2.97
N ASP A 501 5.31 4.96 3.29
CA ASP A 501 4.05 5.08 4.04
C ASP A 501 4.24 5.06 5.58
N GLY A 502 5.47 4.88 6.06
CA GLY A 502 5.83 4.83 7.48
C GLY A 502 5.88 3.44 8.08
N GLN A 503 5.72 2.37 7.29
CA GLN A 503 5.99 1.01 7.77
C GLN A 503 7.50 0.80 7.97
N LYS A 504 7.87 0.05 9.02
CA LYS A 504 9.25 -0.42 9.18
C LYS A 504 9.51 -1.61 8.27
N LEU A 505 10.58 -1.54 7.49
CA LEU A 505 11.04 -2.63 6.65
C LEU A 505 12.08 -3.47 7.40
N PRO A 506 12.08 -4.80 7.23
CA PRO A 506 13.13 -5.64 7.76
C PRO A 506 14.43 -5.45 6.96
N TRP A 507 15.56 -5.66 7.63
CA TRP A 507 16.90 -5.51 7.06
C TRP A 507 17.16 -6.36 5.86
#